data_AF-A0A359LMX6-F1
#
_entry.id   AF-A0A359LMX6-F1
#
_cell.length_a   1.000
_cell.length_b   1.000
_cell.length_c   1.000
_cell.angle_alpha   90.00
_cell.angle_beta   90.00
_cell.angle_gamma   90.00
#
_symmetry.space_group_name_H-M   'P 1'
#
loop_
_entity.id
_entity.type
_entity.pdbx_description
1 polymer ?
#
loop_
_entity_poly.entity_id
_entity_poly.type
_entity_poly.pdbx_seq_one_letter_code
_entity_poly.pdbx_strand_id
1 'polypeptide(L)'
;SFLEAVLPVAEREGVRLALHPNDPPVPKIGGVPFLFHSRNNFRRALALASSPSHALCLCLGCWSEMGERGTDVVREFGPAGKIVYVHFQAVQGCVPCFHETF
;
A
#
# COMPACT_ATOMS: atom_id res chain seq x y z
N SER A 1 -9.22 -1.36 -17.65
CA SER A 1 -8.30 -1.86 -16.60
C SER A 1 -9.09 -2.31 -15.37
N PHE A 2 -8.46 -2.97 -14.38
CA PHE A 2 -9.15 -3.32 -13.12
C PHE A 2 -9.79 -2.10 -12.45
N LEU A 3 -9.04 -1.00 -12.33
CA LEU A 3 -9.49 0.24 -11.70
C LEU A 3 -10.69 0.89 -12.41
N GLU A 4 -10.68 0.93 -13.74
CA GLU A 4 -11.82 1.45 -14.54
C GLU A 4 -13.12 0.68 -14.30
N ALA A 5 -13.03 -0.63 -14.01
CA ALA A 5 -14.19 -1.46 -13.75
C ALA A 5 -14.71 -1.30 -12.30
N VAL A 6 -13.82 -1.22 -11.31
CA VAL A 6 -14.21 -1.28 -9.88
C VAL A 6 -14.45 0.08 -9.25
N LEU A 7 -13.72 1.13 -9.64
CA LEU A 7 -13.81 2.43 -8.97
C LEU A 7 -15.18 3.10 -9.12
N PRO A 8 -15.85 3.11 -10.30
CA PRO A 8 -17.18 3.71 -10.42
C PRO A 8 -18.23 3.05 -9.52
N VAL A 9 -18.12 1.73 -9.34
CA VAL A 9 -19.01 0.99 -8.45
C VAL A 9 -18.70 1.33 -6.99
N ALA A 10 -17.41 1.32 -6.60
CA ALA A 10 -17.00 1.67 -5.24
C ALA A 10 -17.47 3.08 -4.85
N GLU A 11 -17.33 4.06 -5.74
CA GLU A 11 -17.80 5.43 -5.51
C GLU A 11 -19.32 5.50 -5.33
N ARG A 12 -20.10 4.85 -6.20
CA ARG A 12 -21.56 4.83 -6.12
C ARG A 12 -22.06 4.26 -4.80
N GLU A 13 -21.40 3.21 -4.30
CA GLU A 13 -21.77 2.55 -3.04
C GLU A 13 -21.10 3.21 -1.81
N GLY A 14 -20.32 4.29 -1.98
CA GLY A 14 -19.62 4.96 -0.89
C GLY A 14 -18.48 4.14 -0.26
N VAL A 15 -17.96 3.14 -0.97
CA VAL A 15 -16.87 2.26 -0.53
C VAL A 15 -15.52 2.82 -0.97
N ARG A 16 -14.52 2.71 -0.11
CA ARG A 16 -13.13 3.10 -0.41
C ARG A 16 -12.25 1.87 -0.46
N LEU A 17 -11.54 1.69 -1.57
CA LEU A 17 -10.60 0.58 -1.77
C LEU A 17 -9.26 0.94 -1.13
N ALA A 18 -8.63 -0.04 -0.48
CA ALA A 18 -7.36 0.12 0.22
C ALA A 18 -6.30 -0.79 -0.40
N LEU A 19 -5.43 -0.20 -1.24
CA LEU A 19 -4.30 -0.91 -1.83
C LEU A 19 -3.28 -1.30 -0.74
N HIS A 20 -3.10 -2.59 -0.52
CA HIS A 20 -2.11 -3.13 0.41
C HIS A 20 -0.74 -3.33 -0.27
N PRO A 21 0.38 -3.13 0.44
CA PRO A 21 1.69 -3.60 0.00
C PRO A 21 1.72 -5.07 -0.39
N ASN A 22 2.68 -5.47 -1.22
CA ASN A 22 3.01 -6.88 -1.28
C ASN A 22 3.73 -7.31 0.01
N ASP A 23 3.51 -8.56 0.41
CA ASP A 23 4.07 -9.15 1.63
C ASP A 23 4.73 -10.51 1.30
N PRO A 24 6.08 -10.63 1.34
CA PRO A 24 7.02 -9.54 1.61
C PRO A 24 7.12 -8.56 0.42
N PRO A 25 7.55 -7.30 0.64
CA PRO A 25 7.67 -6.29 -0.40
C PRO A 25 8.95 -6.48 -1.21
N VAL A 26 9.00 -7.54 -2.01
CA VAL A 26 10.09 -7.86 -2.94
C VAL A 26 9.61 -7.72 -4.39
N PRO A 27 10.50 -7.57 -5.39
CA PRO A 27 10.08 -7.43 -6.79
C PRO A 27 9.42 -8.68 -7.38
N LYS A 28 9.76 -9.87 -6.85
CA LYS A 28 9.21 -11.14 -7.31
C LYS A 28 9.28 -12.22 -6.24
N ILE A 29 8.31 -13.12 -6.24
CA ILE A 29 8.32 -14.36 -5.46
C ILE A 29 7.91 -15.52 -6.37
N GLY A 30 8.65 -16.63 -6.35
CA GLY A 30 8.35 -17.80 -7.19
C GLY A 30 8.28 -17.51 -8.70
N GLY A 31 8.97 -16.47 -9.18
CA GLY A 31 8.90 -16.02 -10.58
C GLY A 31 7.72 -15.10 -10.92
N VAL A 32 6.81 -14.85 -9.98
CA VAL A 32 5.68 -13.93 -10.15
C VAL A 32 6.08 -12.53 -9.72
N PRO A 33 5.87 -11.49 -10.55
CA PRO A 33 6.20 -10.12 -10.19
C PRO A 33 5.22 -9.60 -9.13
N PHE A 34 5.79 -8.93 -8.14
CA PHE A 34 5.06 -8.15 -7.15
C PHE A 34 5.19 -6.68 -7.54
N LEU A 35 4.10 -5.92 -7.45
CA LEU A 35 4.01 -4.58 -8.02
C LEU A 35 4.10 -3.48 -6.97
N PHE A 36 3.75 -3.78 -5.71
CA PHE A 36 3.55 -2.80 -4.64
C PHE A 36 4.59 -3.02 -3.53
N HIS A 37 5.86 -2.87 -3.91
CA HIS A 37 7.00 -3.16 -3.04
C HIS A 37 7.93 -1.94 -2.81
N SER A 38 7.49 -0.73 -3.18
CA SER A 38 8.20 0.52 -2.89
C SER A 38 7.26 1.72 -2.88
N ARG A 39 7.64 2.78 -2.19
CA ARG A 39 6.92 4.07 -2.18
C ARG A 39 6.65 4.61 -3.59
N ASN A 40 7.58 4.44 -4.53
CA ASN A 40 7.40 4.88 -5.92
C ASN A 40 6.30 4.07 -6.65
N ASN A 41 6.17 2.78 -6.36
CA ASN A 41 5.06 1.98 -6.89
C ASN A 41 3.71 2.54 -6.43
N PHE A 42 3.60 2.93 -5.16
CA PHE A 42 2.38 3.53 -4.61
C PHE A 42 2.06 4.89 -5.23
N ARG A 43 3.06 5.76 -5.43
CA ARG A 43 2.88 7.02 -6.17
C ARG A 43 2.30 6.78 -7.55
N ARG A 44 2.89 5.85 -8.31
CA ARG A 44 2.42 5.49 -9.65
C ARG A 44 1.02 4.91 -9.60
N ALA A 45 0.75 3.98 -8.68
CA ALA A 45 -0.54 3.29 -8.57
C ALA A 45 -1.68 4.27 -8.24
N LEU A 46 -1.47 5.19 -7.30
CA LEU A 46 -2.46 6.20 -6.92
C LEU A 46 -2.66 7.25 -8.03
N ALA A 47 -1.65 7.51 -8.86
CA ALA A 47 -1.77 8.42 -10.00
C ALA A 47 -2.53 7.81 -11.20
N LEU A 48 -2.76 6.49 -11.24
CA LEU A 48 -3.46 5.84 -12.36
C LEU A 48 -4.93 6.24 -12.47
N ALA A 49 -5.57 6.65 -11.37
CA ALA A 49 -6.97 7.05 -11.35
C ALA A 49 -7.23 8.12 -10.30
N SER A 50 -7.86 9.22 -10.71
CA SER A 50 -8.31 10.27 -9.81
C SER A 50 -9.69 9.91 -9.26
N SER A 51 -9.72 9.15 -8.16
CA SER A 51 -10.93 8.71 -7.47
C SER A 51 -10.80 8.91 -5.95
N PRO A 52 -11.84 9.37 -5.24
CA PRO A 52 -11.87 9.39 -3.76
C PRO A 52 -11.91 7.98 -3.14
N SER A 53 -12.37 7.00 -3.91
CA SER A 53 -12.41 5.58 -3.55
C SER A 53 -11.13 4.82 -3.87
N HIS A 54 -10.13 5.47 -4.49
CA HIS A 54 -8.80 4.89 -4.72
C HIS A 54 -7.80 5.37 -3.67
N ALA A 55 -7.47 4.50 -2.71
CA ALA A 55 -6.64 4.79 -1.56
C ALA A 55 -5.72 3.60 -1.20
N LEU A 56 -4.91 3.73 -0.14
CA LEU A 56 -3.97 2.72 0.32
C LEU A 56 -4.25 2.26 1.75
N CYS A 57 -3.83 1.03 2.05
CA CYS A 57 -3.69 0.51 3.40
C CYS A 57 -2.25 0.77 3.89
N LEU A 58 -2.13 1.42 5.04
CA LEU A 58 -0.86 1.60 5.74
C LEU A 58 -0.59 0.38 6.61
N CYS A 59 -0.05 -0.69 6.02
CA CYS A 59 0.47 -1.82 6.80
C CYS A 59 1.85 -1.47 7.37
N LEU A 60 1.93 -1.17 8.67
CA LEU A 60 3.18 -0.72 9.28
C LEU A 60 4.32 -1.75 9.14
N GLY A 61 4.01 -3.05 9.19
CA GLY A 61 4.96 -4.13 8.95
C GLY A 61 5.56 -4.06 7.54
N CYS A 62 4.74 -4.25 6.50
CA CYS A 62 5.23 -4.25 5.12
C CYS A 62 5.90 -2.93 4.70
N TRP A 63 5.44 -1.78 5.18
CA TRP A 63 6.14 -0.50 4.91
C TRP A 63 7.49 -0.45 5.62
N SER A 64 7.60 -0.92 6.86
CA SER A 64 8.88 -1.01 7.57
C SER A 64 9.85 -2.00 6.90
N GLU A 65 9.33 -3.11 6.36
CA GLU A 65 10.11 -4.07 5.58
C GLU A 65 10.73 -3.46 4.32
N MET A 66 10.08 -2.45 3.72
CA MET A 66 10.64 -1.65 2.61
C MET A 66 11.74 -0.66 3.07
N GLY A 67 12.00 -0.55 4.38
CA GLY A 67 12.86 0.47 4.98
C GLY A 67 12.16 1.83 5.16
N GLU A 68 10.83 1.87 5.04
CA GLU A 68 10.05 3.10 5.13
C GLU A 68 9.54 3.33 6.55
N ARG A 69 9.66 4.56 7.06
CA ARG A 69 9.04 4.93 8.34
C ARG A 69 7.57 5.25 8.10
N GLY A 70 6.67 4.62 8.87
CA GLY A 70 5.23 4.88 8.77
C GLY A 70 4.87 6.37 8.87
N THR A 71 5.60 7.15 9.68
CA THR A 71 5.40 8.61 9.78
C THR A 71 5.64 9.34 8.45
N ASP A 72 6.59 8.89 7.65
CA ASP A 72 6.93 9.54 6.38
C ASP A 72 5.93 9.16 5.30
N VAL A 73 5.33 7.98 5.39
CA VAL A 73 4.20 7.56 4.55
C VAL A 73 2.95 8.37 4.91
N VAL A 74 2.69 8.59 6.20
CA VAL A 74 1.58 9.44 6.67
C VAL A 74 1.73 10.88 6.20
N ARG A 75 2.94 11.46 6.30
CA ARG A 75 3.20 12.83 5.83
C ARG A 75 2.93 13.00 4.33
N GLU A 76 3.22 11.97 3.54
CA GLU A 76 3.05 12.03 2.10
C GLU A 76 1.60 11.79 1.66
N PHE A 77 0.98 10.70 2.11
CA PHE A 77 -0.33 10.26 1.60
C PHE A 77 -1.50 10.70 2.48
N GLY A 78 -1.25 11.05 3.74
CA GLY A 78 -2.26 11.49 4.71
C GLY A 78 -2.98 12.77 4.30
N PRO A 79 -2.28 13.88 3.95
CA PRO A 79 -2.93 15.14 3.57
C PRO A 79 -3.85 15.03 2.36
N ALA A 80 -3.56 14.11 1.43
CA ALA A 80 -4.39 13.81 0.27
C ALA A 80 -5.58 12.88 0.60
N GLY A 81 -5.78 12.52 1.87
CA GLY A 81 -6.82 11.60 2.33
C GLY A 81 -6.64 10.18 1.80
N LYS A 82 -5.43 9.79 1.39
CA LYS A 82 -5.19 8.51 0.69
C LYS A 82 -4.95 7.33 1.63
N ILE A 83 -4.85 7.54 2.94
CA ILE A 83 -4.74 6.45 3.93
C ILE A 83 -6.11 6.20 4.53
N VAL A 84 -6.65 4.99 4.32
CA VAL A 84 -8.05 4.66 4.71
C VAL A 84 -8.14 3.46 5.62
N TYR A 85 -7.06 2.70 5.74
CA TYR A 85 -6.97 1.54 6.59
C TYR A 85 -5.53 1.38 7.07
N VAL A 86 -5.33 0.85 8.28
CA VAL A 86 -4.02 0.73 8.92
C VAL A 86 -3.92 -0.64 9.56
N HIS A 87 -2.84 -1.37 9.29
CA HIS A 87 -2.47 -2.57 10.03
C HIS A 87 -1.33 -2.23 11.00
N PHE A 88 -1.55 -2.48 12.29
CA PHE A 88 -0.55 -2.27 13.36
C PHE A 88 0.29 -3.53 13.58
N GLN A 89 0.87 -4.05 12.50
CA GLN A 89 1.83 -5.13 12.56
C GLN A 89 3.23 -4.57 12.81
N ALA A 90 4.01 -5.25 13.65
CA ALA A 90 5.39 -4.89 13.94
C ALA A 90 6.36 -5.93 13.38
N VAL A 91 7.47 -5.43 12.84
CA VAL A 91 8.54 -6.25 12.25
C VAL A 91 9.88 -5.67 12.67
N GLN A 92 10.88 -6.54 12.80
CA GLN A 92 12.27 -6.15 13.01
C GLN A 92 13.12 -6.57 11.81
N GLY A 93 13.82 -5.59 11.23
CA GLY A 93 14.60 -5.76 10.01
C GLY A 93 13.87 -5.27 8.76
N CYS A 94 14.49 -5.50 7.60
CA CYS A 94 13.95 -5.15 6.29
C CYS A 94 14.15 -6.35 5.35
N VAL A 95 13.47 -6.35 4.21
CA VAL A 95 13.77 -7.36 3.18
C VAL A 95 15.27 -7.33 2.82
N PRO A 96 15.94 -8.49 2.69
CA PRO A 96 15.39 -9.85 2.66
C PRO A 96 15.34 -10.57 4.02
N CYS A 97 15.78 -9.96 5.12
CA CYS A 97 15.87 -10.62 6.42
C CYS A 97 15.15 -9.78 7.50
N PHE A 98 13.96 -10.25 7.88
CA PHE A 98 13.14 -9.65 8.93
C PHE A 98 12.41 -10.74 9.71
N HIS A 99 11.90 -10.39 10.89
CA HIS A 99 11.03 -11.26 11.68
C HIS A 99 9.86 -10.45 12.22
N GLU A 100 8.67 -11.06 12.19
CA GLU A 100 7.48 -10.48 12.81
C GLU A 100 7.61 -10.47 14.33
N THR A 101 7.06 -9.42 14.95
CA THR A 101 7.06 -9.24 16.40
C THR A 101 5.67 -8.89 16.90
N PHE A 102 5.34 -9.30 18.12
CA PHE A 102 4.01 -9.16 18.76
C PHE A 102 4.08 -8.30 20.01
#